data_AF-A0A7L9BY33-F1
#
_entry.id   AF-A0A7L9BY33-F1
#
_cell.length_a   1.000
_cell.length_b   1.000
_cell.length_c   1.000
_cell.angle_alpha   90.00
_cell.angle_beta   90.00
_cell.angle_gamma   90.00
#
_symmetry.space_group_name_H-M   'P 1'
#
loop_
_entity.id
_entity.type
_entity.pdbx_description
1 polymer ?
#
loop_
_entity_poly.entity_id
_entity_poly.type
_entity_poly.pdbx_seq_one_letter_code
_entity_poly.pdbx_strand_id
1 'polypeptide(L)'
;MDDLALIRTIADRASRWRAQQSEGYAISKGPERVPEVSELRGELRALGVTEFKYFSEGLDCIQYAQAPRAAIILGWTGFIDLLQNRIARDGFVGLNAILKLDFHGVYKKVSQVKSKDQLCEHFDDALLLSAGRKLDLYKKHVWTQLDAMRDERNNCAHVEEYAVTVRIALGFYAKLIQYLPYTL
;
A
#
# COMPACT_ATOMS: atom_id res chain seq x y z
N MET A 1 -34.11 19.64 22.17
CA MET A 1 -32.69 19.24 22.21
C MET A 1 -31.91 20.48 21.81
N ASP A 2 -31.03 20.97 22.67
CA ASP A 2 -30.44 22.31 22.53
C ASP A 2 -29.25 22.28 21.57
N ASP A 3 -29.42 22.83 20.35
CA ASP A 3 -28.44 22.77 19.25
C ASP A 3 -27.08 23.35 19.64
N LEU A 4 -27.07 24.31 20.58
CA LEU A 4 -25.84 24.92 21.10
C LEU A 4 -25.01 23.93 21.94
N ALA A 5 -25.65 22.99 22.63
CA ALA A 5 -24.95 21.94 23.39
C ALA A 5 -24.31 20.90 22.45
N LEU A 6 -24.98 20.59 21.33
CA LEU A 6 -24.44 19.71 20.30
C LEU A 6 -23.23 20.33 19.59
N ILE A 7 -23.31 21.61 19.23
CA ILE A 7 -22.20 22.34 18.58
C ILE A 7 -20.97 22.41 19.49
N ARG A 8 -21.16 22.71 20.79
CA ARG A 8 -20.04 22.70 21.77
C ARG A 8 -19.40 21.33 21.91
N THR A 9 -20.22 20.28 21.96
CA THR A 9 -19.72 18.89 22.05
C THR A 9 -18.89 18.50 20.82
N ILE A 10 -19.30 18.94 19.63
CA ILE A 10 -18.57 18.72 18.38
C ILE A 10 -17.26 19.52 18.37
N ALA A 11 -17.28 20.79 18.78
CA ALA A 11 -16.10 21.65 18.86
C ALA A 11 -15.06 21.12 19.87
N ASP A 12 -15.50 20.63 21.03
CA ASP A 12 -14.63 20.04 22.05
C ASP A 12 -14.04 18.69 21.61
N ARG A 13 -14.79 17.91 20.83
CA ARG A 13 -14.28 16.69 20.19
C ARG A 13 -13.24 17.02 19.13
N ALA A 14 -13.49 18.01 18.28
CA ALA A 14 -12.54 18.45 17.27
C ALA A 14 -11.26 19.02 17.89
N SER A 15 -11.36 19.78 18.98
CA SER A 15 -10.21 20.33 19.71
C SER A 15 -9.38 19.24 20.39
N ARG A 16 -10.02 18.27 21.06
CA ARG A 16 -9.33 17.11 21.64
C ARG A 16 -8.67 16.23 20.59
N TRP A 17 -9.35 16.01 19.47
CA TRP A 17 -8.78 15.30 18.33
C TRP A 17 -7.57 16.04 17.74
N ARG A 18 -7.61 17.37 17.61
CA ARG A 18 -6.43 18.19 17.19
C ARG A 18 -5.28 18.16 18.20
N ALA A 19 -5.57 18.14 19.51
CA ALA A 19 -4.55 18.02 20.54
C ALA A 19 -3.87 16.64 20.48
N GLN A 20 -4.65 15.57 20.31
CA GLN A 20 -4.13 14.21 20.09
C GLN A 20 -3.32 14.11 18.78
N GLN A 21 -3.73 14.83 17.73
CA GLN A 21 -2.95 14.96 16.49
C GLN A 21 -1.59 15.62 16.77
N SER A 22 -1.54 16.72 17.54
CA SER A 22 -0.28 17.39 17.88
C SER A 22 0.64 16.55 18.78
N GLU A 23 0.09 15.76 19.70
CA GLU A 23 0.87 14.84 20.55
C GLU A 23 1.36 13.61 19.77
N GLY A 24 0.56 13.05 18.85
CA GLY A 24 0.98 12.00 17.93
C GLY A 24 2.01 12.47 16.90
N TYR A 25 2.01 13.76 16.57
CA TYR A 25 3.00 14.45 15.72
C TYR A 25 4.27 14.86 16.46
N ALA A 26 4.37 14.65 17.78
CA ALA A 26 5.64 14.73 18.50
C ALA A 26 6.52 13.51 18.14
N ILE A 27 6.85 13.39 16.86
CA ILE A 27 7.73 12.39 16.30
C ILE A 27 9.09 12.58 16.95
N SER A 28 9.48 11.58 17.74
CA SER A 28 10.70 11.55 18.52
C SER A 28 11.94 11.95 17.71
N LYS A 29 12.79 12.75 18.36
CA LYS A 29 14.19 13.04 17.99
C LYS A 29 15.06 11.78 18.10
N GLY A 30 14.73 10.73 17.34
CA GLY A 30 15.65 9.63 17.04
C GLY A 30 16.55 10.01 15.85
N PRO A 31 17.67 9.30 15.63
CA PRO A 31 18.63 9.63 14.58
C PRO A 31 18.09 9.45 13.15
N GLU A 32 16.96 8.76 12.96
CA GLU A 32 16.35 8.52 11.66
C GLU A 32 15.12 9.43 11.45
N ARG A 33 15.18 10.25 10.39
CA ARG A 33 14.14 11.20 9.99
C ARG A 33 12.92 10.43 9.46
N VAL A 34 11.75 10.64 10.07
CA VAL A 34 10.48 10.13 9.54
C VAL A 34 9.93 11.13 8.53
N PRO A 35 9.56 10.73 7.32
CA PRO A 35 9.00 11.63 6.33
C PRO A 35 7.61 12.13 6.74
N GLU A 36 7.28 13.36 6.36
CA GLU A 36 5.94 13.91 6.58
C GLU A 36 4.98 13.48 5.45
N VAL A 37 3.68 13.45 5.73
CA VAL A 37 2.64 13.15 4.72
C VAL A 37 2.73 14.09 3.51
N SER A 38 3.02 15.37 3.74
CA SER A 38 3.19 16.39 2.70
C SER A 38 4.31 16.04 1.72
N GLU A 39 5.42 15.49 2.22
CA GLU A 39 6.58 15.06 1.45
C GLU A 39 6.23 13.85 0.59
N LEU A 40 5.62 12.82 1.19
CA LEU A 40 5.19 11.61 0.48
C LEU A 40 4.19 11.93 -0.64
N ARG A 41 3.28 12.90 -0.43
CA ARG A 41 2.40 13.40 -1.50
C ARG A 41 3.16 14.12 -2.60
N GLY A 42 4.22 14.86 -2.24
CA GLY A 42 5.12 15.48 -3.20
C GLY A 42 5.80 14.45 -4.10
N GLU A 43 6.34 13.39 -3.50
CA GLU A 43 6.97 12.28 -4.22
C GLU A 43 6.00 11.57 -5.15
N LEU A 44 4.78 11.24 -4.68
CA LEU A 44 3.75 10.63 -5.52
C LEU A 44 3.39 11.52 -6.72
N ARG A 45 3.24 12.83 -6.51
CA ARG A 45 2.96 13.77 -7.61
C ARG A 45 4.12 13.84 -8.61
N ALA A 46 5.36 13.74 -8.14
CA ALA A 46 6.53 13.79 -9.00
C ALA A 46 6.64 12.58 -9.95
N LEU A 47 5.99 11.46 -9.63
CA LEU A 47 5.91 10.28 -10.51
C LEU A 47 4.98 10.51 -11.73
N GLY A 48 4.24 11.62 -11.79
CA GLY A 48 3.48 12.03 -12.97
C GLY A 48 2.20 11.23 -13.24
N VAL A 49 1.79 10.36 -12.31
CA VAL A 49 0.56 9.56 -12.42
C VAL A 49 -0.54 10.14 -11.56
N THR A 50 -1.72 10.30 -12.14
CA THR A 50 -2.88 10.93 -11.49
C THR A 50 -3.74 9.94 -10.69
N GLU A 51 -3.52 8.64 -10.84
CA GLU A 51 -4.38 7.58 -10.30
C GLU A 51 -3.84 6.93 -9.01
N PHE A 52 -3.12 7.69 -8.18
CA PHE A 52 -2.70 7.22 -6.85
C PHE A 52 -3.82 7.34 -5.81
N LYS A 53 -5.04 6.90 -6.16
CA LYS A 53 -6.22 6.99 -5.30
C LYS A 53 -5.99 6.32 -3.95
N TYR A 54 -5.61 5.04 -3.96
CA TYR A 54 -5.40 4.27 -2.74
C TYR A 54 -4.26 4.82 -1.87
N PHE A 55 -3.18 5.30 -2.49
CA PHE A 55 -2.10 5.96 -1.75
C PHE A 55 -2.57 7.27 -1.11
N SER A 56 -3.36 8.07 -1.83
CA SER A 56 -3.89 9.33 -1.31
C SER A 56 -4.84 9.08 -0.14
N GLU A 57 -5.75 8.11 -0.27
CA GLU A 57 -6.67 7.71 0.80
C GLU A 57 -5.94 7.13 2.02
N GLY A 58 -4.90 6.32 1.80
CA GLY A 58 -4.12 5.80 2.93
C GLY A 58 -3.26 6.86 3.62
N LEU A 59 -2.75 7.86 2.88
CA LEU A 59 -2.15 9.04 3.49
C LEU A 59 -3.18 9.89 4.26
N ASP A 60 -4.44 9.94 3.82
CA ASP A 60 -5.54 10.52 4.60
C ASP A 60 -5.82 9.72 5.88
N CYS A 61 -5.71 8.39 5.84
CA CYS A 61 -5.82 7.56 7.04
C CYS A 61 -4.74 7.89 8.08
N ILE A 62 -3.52 8.19 7.65
CA ILE A 62 -2.44 8.64 8.54
C ILE A 62 -2.77 10.03 9.10
N GLN A 63 -3.05 10.98 8.20
CA GLN A 63 -3.18 12.40 8.53
C GLN A 63 -4.44 12.72 9.35
N TYR A 64 -5.58 12.12 9.02
CA TYR A 64 -6.89 12.52 9.52
C TYR A 64 -7.60 11.42 10.32
N ALA A 65 -7.33 10.15 10.06
CA ALA A 65 -8.02 9.08 10.79
C ALA A 65 -7.19 8.49 11.94
N GLN A 66 -5.87 8.75 11.97
CA GLN A 66 -4.93 8.08 12.89
C GLN A 66 -5.07 6.54 12.80
N ALA A 67 -5.27 6.04 11.58
CA ALA A 67 -5.52 4.64 11.27
C ALA A 67 -4.34 4.03 10.49
N PRO A 68 -3.17 3.82 11.13
CA PRO A 68 -1.95 3.43 10.43
C PRO A 68 -2.04 2.04 9.78
N ARG A 69 -2.82 1.11 10.34
CA ARG A 69 -3.09 -0.19 9.71
C ARG A 69 -3.86 -0.05 8.39
N ALA A 70 -4.92 0.76 8.40
CA ALA A 70 -5.69 1.05 7.20
C ALA A 70 -4.83 1.73 6.13
N ALA A 71 -3.94 2.64 6.56
CA ALA A 71 -2.98 3.27 5.65
C ALA A 71 -2.08 2.24 4.96
N ILE A 72 -1.46 1.33 5.72
CA ILE A 72 -0.58 0.27 5.16
C ILE A 72 -1.34 -0.60 4.17
N ILE A 73 -2.56 -1.04 4.54
CA ILE A 73 -3.41 -1.86 3.66
C ILE A 73 -3.70 -1.10 2.36
N LEU A 74 -4.15 0.15 2.43
CA LEU A 74 -4.48 0.95 1.25
C LEU A 74 -3.25 1.19 0.36
N GLY A 75 -2.10 1.51 0.95
CA GLY A 75 -0.86 1.72 0.19
C GLY A 75 -0.46 0.45 -0.56
N TRP A 76 -0.49 -0.70 0.12
CA TRP A 76 -0.22 -1.99 -0.49
C TRP A 76 -1.22 -2.36 -1.58
N THR A 77 -2.52 -2.15 -1.36
CA THR A 77 -3.57 -2.35 -2.37
C THR A 77 -3.30 -1.50 -3.61
N GLY A 78 -2.89 -0.24 -3.44
CA GLY A 78 -2.51 0.62 -4.55
C GLY A 78 -1.31 0.09 -5.33
N PHE A 79 -0.28 -0.40 -4.64
CA PHE A 79 0.88 -1.01 -5.29
C PHE A 79 0.51 -2.26 -6.10
N ILE A 80 -0.30 -3.15 -5.51
CA ILE A 80 -0.75 -4.39 -6.16
C ILE A 80 -1.60 -4.07 -7.40
N ASP A 81 -2.51 -3.09 -7.31
CA ASP A 81 -3.33 -2.67 -8.45
C ASP A 81 -2.46 -2.20 -9.63
N LEU A 82 -1.45 -1.36 -9.34
CA LEU A 82 -0.49 -0.89 -10.34
C LEU A 82 0.32 -2.04 -10.94
N LEU A 83 0.80 -2.98 -10.12
CA LEU A 83 1.52 -4.16 -10.59
C LEU A 83 0.66 -5.03 -11.50
N GLN A 84 -0.61 -5.24 -11.16
CA GLN A 84 -1.56 -5.96 -12.01
C GLN A 84 -1.75 -5.25 -13.35
N ASN A 85 -1.91 -3.92 -13.35
CA ASN A 85 -2.03 -3.12 -14.57
C ASN A 85 -0.75 -3.22 -15.41
N ARG A 86 0.42 -3.21 -14.77
CA ARG A 86 1.72 -3.35 -15.44
C ARG A 86 1.86 -4.70 -16.13
N ILE A 87 1.46 -5.78 -15.46
CA ILE A 87 1.46 -7.14 -16.01
C ILE A 87 0.44 -7.28 -17.14
N ALA A 88 -0.71 -6.59 -17.05
CA ALA A 88 -1.76 -6.63 -18.06
C ALA A 88 -1.43 -5.81 -19.33
N ARG A 89 -0.39 -4.96 -19.30
CA ARG A 89 -0.10 -3.98 -20.37
C ARG A 89 0.16 -4.60 -21.75
N ASP A 90 0.65 -5.83 -21.79
CA ASP A 90 0.90 -6.58 -23.03
C ASP A 90 -0.26 -7.55 -23.39
N GLY A 91 -1.40 -7.44 -22.72
CA GLY A 91 -2.50 -8.39 -22.87
C GLY A 91 -2.22 -9.76 -22.24
N PHE A 92 -1.37 -9.81 -21.21
CA PHE A 92 -0.95 -11.02 -20.48
C PHE A 92 -0.07 -11.99 -21.27
N VAL A 93 0.52 -11.55 -22.39
CA VAL A 93 1.35 -12.43 -23.25
C VAL A 93 2.55 -12.95 -22.46
N GLY A 94 3.30 -12.08 -21.79
CA GLY A 94 4.44 -12.45 -20.96
C GLY A 94 4.04 -13.36 -19.80
N LEU A 95 2.94 -13.02 -19.10
CA LEU A 95 2.45 -13.83 -17.98
C LEU A 95 2.08 -15.25 -18.43
N ASN A 96 1.36 -15.38 -19.54
CA ASN A 96 0.93 -16.67 -20.07
C ASN A 96 2.11 -17.52 -20.57
N ALA A 97 3.19 -16.89 -21.05
CA ALA A 97 4.41 -17.61 -21.44
C ALA A 97 5.11 -18.28 -20.24
N ILE A 98 5.14 -17.63 -19.08
CA ILE A 98 5.76 -18.17 -17.87
C ILE A 98 4.79 -19.05 -17.05
N LEU A 99 3.48 -18.93 -17.25
CA LEU A 99 2.45 -19.58 -16.44
C LEU A 99 2.64 -21.10 -16.37
N LYS A 100 2.88 -21.74 -17.52
CA LYS A 100 3.06 -23.20 -17.60
C LYS A 100 4.36 -23.69 -16.96
N LEU A 101 5.42 -22.88 -17.02
CA LEU A 101 6.77 -23.27 -16.59
C LEU A 101 6.98 -23.01 -15.10
N ASP A 102 6.54 -21.85 -14.63
CA ASP A 102 6.85 -21.36 -13.28
C ASP A 102 5.65 -21.42 -12.32
N PHE A 103 4.42 -21.52 -12.84
CA PHE A 103 3.18 -21.42 -12.06
C PHE A 103 2.20 -22.56 -12.38
N HIS A 104 2.70 -23.80 -12.45
CA HIS A 104 1.92 -24.99 -12.86
C HIS A 104 0.60 -25.18 -12.09
N GLY A 105 0.59 -24.85 -10.79
CA GLY A 105 -0.62 -24.91 -9.97
C GLY A 105 -1.73 -23.96 -10.45
N VAL A 106 -1.36 -22.76 -10.90
CA VAL A 106 -2.30 -21.79 -11.48
C VAL A 106 -2.67 -22.18 -12.91
N TYR A 107 -1.68 -22.59 -13.71
CA TYR A 107 -1.90 -23.07 -15.08
C TYR A 107 -2.95 -24.18 -15.14
N LYS A 108 -2.93 -25.13 -14.20
CA LYS A 108 -3.95 -26.19 -14.11
C LYS A 108 -5.38 -25.69 -13.88
N LYS A 109 -5.55 -24.53 -13.24
CA LYS A 109 -6.87 -23.96 -12.91
C LYS A 109 -7.44 -23.13 -14.06
N VAL A 110 -6.62 -22.27 -14.66
CA VAL A 110 -7.10 -21.26 -15.62
C VAL A 110 -6.60 -21.49 -17.06
N SER A 111 -5.54 -22.29 -17.25
CA SER A 111 -4.79 -22.50 -18.50
C SER A 111 -4.13 -21.24 -19.09
N GLN A 112 -4.81 -20.10 -19.09
CA GLN A 112 -4.31 -18.80 -19.52
C GLN A 112 -5.10 -17.69 -18.80
N VAL A 113 -4.43 -16.60 -18.44
CA VAL A 113 -5.05 -15.40 -17.90
C VAL A 113 -5.46 -14.50 -19.06
N LYS A 114 -6.73 -14.07 -19.08
CA LYS A 114 -7.31 -13.24 -20.14
C LYS A 114 -7.81 -11.88 -19.65
N SER A 115 -7.93 -11.71 -18.34
CA SER A 115 -8.44 -10.49 -17.73
C SER A 115 -7.77 -10.22 -16.38
N LYS A 116 -7.85 -8.97 -15.93
CA LYS A 116 -7.40 -8.58 -14.60
C LYS A 116 -8.18 -9.31 -13.50
N ASP A 117 -9.48 -9.55 -13.70
CA ASP A 117 -10.30 -10.28 -12.74
C ASP A 117 -9.79 -11.72 -12.51
N GLN A 118 -9.40 -12.42 -13.58
CA GLN A 118 -8.78 -13.75 -13.45
C GLN A 118 -7.42 -13.70 -12.76
N LEU A 119 -6.66 -12.61 -12.96
CA LEU A 119 -5.41 -12.39 -12.24
C LEU A 119 -5.70 -12.27 -10.74
N CYS A 120 -6.67 -11.44 -10.34
CA CYS A 120 -7.09 -11.27 -8.95
C CYS A 120 -7.63 -12.56 -8.30
N GLU A 121 -8.36 -13.39 -9.05
CA GLU A 121 -8.96 -14.61 -8.53
C GLU A 121 -7.93 -15.72 -8.30
N HIS A 122 -6.88 -15.78 -9.12
CA HIS A 122 -5.96 -16.91 -9.15
C HIS A 122 -4.55 -16.61 -8.63
N PHE A 123 -4.18 -15.34 -8.46
CA PHE A 123 -2.92 -14.92 -7.89
C PHE A 123 -3.15 -14.19 -6.57
N ASP A 124 -2.61 -14.75 -5.50
CA ASP A 124 -2.38 -13.98 -4.28
C ASP A 124 -1.19 -13.02 -4.45
N ASP A 125 -0.99 -12.13 -3.47
CA ASP A 125 0.08 -11.13 -3.50
C ASP A 125 1.47 -11.79 -3.64
N ALA A 126 1.69 -12.97 -3.04
CA ALA A 126 2.97 -13.68 -3.10
C ALA A 126 3.30 -14.19 -4.51
N LEU A 127 2.31 -14.83 -5.13
CA LEU A 127 2.39 -15.32 -6.50
C LEU A 127 2.50 -14.17 -7.48
N LEU A 128 1.76 -13.08 -7.27
CA LEU A 128 1.83 -11.90 -8.13
C LEU A 128 3.20 -11.24 -8.07
N LEU A 129 3.79 -11.09 -6.88
CA LEU A 129 5.17 -10.59 -6.73
C LEU A 129 6.19 -11.52 -7.41
N SER A 130 5.97 -12.83 -7.34
CA SER A 130 6.82 -13.81 -8.01
C SER A 130 6.70 -13.72 -9.53
N ALA A 131 5.49 -13.49 -10.05
CA ALA A 131 5.23 -13.28 -11.47
C ALA A 131 5.94 -12.01 -11.98
N GLY A 132 5.83 -10.89 -11.26
CA GLY A 132 6.53 -9.65 -11.62
C GLY A 132 8.05 -9.83 -11.71
N ARG A 133 8.64 -10.62 -10.80
CA ARG A 133 10.07 -10.97 -10.86
C ARG A 133 10.41 -11.84 -12.09
N LYS A 134 9.57 -12.81 -12.42
CA LYS A 134 9.77 -13.71 -13.58
C LYS A 134 9.60 -12.99 -14.92
N LEU A 135 8.81 -11.93 -14.93
CA LEU A 135 8.66 -10.99 -16.06
C LEU A 135 9.77 -9.92 -16.10
N ASP A 136 10.78 -10.03 -15.23
CA ASP A 136 11.89 -9.08 -15.12
C ASP A 136 11.45 -7.62 -14.87
N LEU A 137 10.30 -7.42 -14.22
CA LEU A 137 9.86 -6.08 -13.81
C LEU A 137 10.77 -5.51 -12.73
N TYR A 138 11.36 -6.36 -11.91
CA TYR A 138 12.32 -5.98 -10.88
C TYR A 138 13.26 -7.13 -10.50
N LYS A 139 14.43 -6.77 -9.96
CA LYS A 139 15.47 -7.72 -9.57
C LYS A 139 15.13 -8.45 -8.26
N LYS A 140 15.85 -9.55 -8.01
CA LYS A 140 15.69 -10.38 -6.78
C LYS A 140 15.72 -9.57 -5.48
N HIS A 141 16.60 -8.58 -5.37
CA HIS A 141 16.69 -7.78 -4.14
C HIS A 141 15.43 -6.94 -3.89
N VAL A 142 14.86 -6.33 -4.94
CA VAL A 142 13.57 -5.60 -4.84
C VAL A 142 12.45 -6.55 -4.46
N TRP A 143 12.39 -7.72 -5.11
CA TRP A 143 11.41 -8.75 -4.76
C TRP A 143 11.48 -9.13 -3.28
N THR A 144 12.67 -9.35 -2.72
CA THR A 144 12.84 -9.67 -1.29
C THR A 144 12.32 -8.54 -0.39
N GLN A 145 12.52 -7.28 -0.76
CA GLN A 145 11.99 -6.15 0.00
C GLN A 145 10.45 -6.07 -0.10
N LEU A 146 9.89 -6.26 -1.29
CA LEU A 146 8.43 -6.30 -1.48
C LEU A 146 7.79 -7.48 -0.73
N ASP A 147 8.44 -8.64 -0.70
CA ASP A 147 7.98 -9.81 0.05
C ASP A 147 7.93 -9.54 1.57
N ALA A 148 8.96 -8.88 2.10
CA ALA A 148 8.98 -8.44 3.50
C ALA A 148 7.88 -7.40 3.79
N MET A 149 7.61 -6.48 2.87
CA MET A 149 6.52 -5.50 3.00
C MET A 149 5.13 -6.16 2.93
N ARG A 150 4.97 -7.22 2.13
CA ARG A 150 3.75 -8.04 2.12
C ARG A 150 3.51 -8.63 3.51
N ASP A 151 4.55 -9.15 4.15
CA ASP A 151 4.43 -9.73 5.49
C ASP A 151 4.07 -8.66 6.53
N GLU A 152 4.65 -7.46 6.44
CA GLU A 152 4.26 -6.31 7.26
C GLU A 152 2.78 -5.93 7.09
N ARG A 153 2.28 -5.94 5.84
CA ARG A 153 0.85 -5.78 5.55
C ARG A 153 0.00 -6.91 6.14
N ASN A 154 0.45 -8.16 6.05
CA ASN A 154 -0.28 -9.31 6.60
C ASN A 154 -0.40 -9.21 8.13
N ASN A 155 0.65 -8.74 8.81
CA ASN A 155 0.64 -8.51 10.25
C ASN A 155 -0.40 -7.46 10.67
N CYS A 156 -0.85 -6.57 9.78
CA CYS A 156 -1.93 -5.64 10.08
C CYS A 156 -3.28 -6.33 10.34
N ALA A 157 -3.47 -7.57 9.91
CA ALA A 157 -4.65 -8.38 10.24
C ALA A 157 -4.61 -8.95 11.67
N HIS A 158 -3.44 -9.01 12.30
CA HIS A 158 -3.21 -9.57 13.63
C HIS A 158 -3.13 -8.45 14.68
N VAL A 159 -4.29 -7.87 15.00
CA VAL A 159 -4.40 -6.63 15.78
C VAL A 159 -3.80 -6.73 17.20
N GLU A 160 -3.90 -7.91 17.82
CA GLU A 160 -3.43 -8.16 19.20
C GLU A 160 -1.89 -8.31 19.30
N GLU A 161 -1.24 -8.73 18.20
CA GLU A 161 0.17 -9.10 18.20
C GLU A 161 1.07 -8.02 17.59
N TYR A 162 0.52 -7.19 16.71
CA TYR A 162 1.31 -6.23 15.93
C TYR A 162 0.81 -4.80 16.13
N ALA A 163 1.50 -4.04 16.98
CA ALA A 163 1.20 -2.63 17.26
C ALA A 163 1.74 -1.70 16.16
N VAL A 164 0.88 -1.34 15.22
CA VAL A 164 1.23 -0.40 14.12
C VAL A 164 1.08 1.04 14.59
N THR A 165 2.14 1.83 14.41
CA THR A 165 2.16 3.26 14.72
C THR A 165 2.16 4.10 13.44
N VAL A 166 1.87 5.40 13.56
CA VAL A 166 1.98 6.37 12.46
C VAL A 166 3.37 6.37 11.84
N ARG A 167 4.43 6.30 12.67
CA ARG A 167 5.82 6.23 12.21
C ARG A 167 6.06 5.01 11.31
N ILE A 168 5.53 3.85 11.70
CA ILE A 168 5.64 2.62 10.89
C ILE A 168 4.93 2.81 9.55
N ALA A 169 3.70 3.32 9.55
CA ALA A 169 2.95 3.56 8.32
C ALA A 169 3.65 4.57 7.39
N LEU A 170 4.20 5.67 7.91
CA LEU A 170 4.97 6.64 7.12
C LEU A 170 6.22 6.02 6.49
N GLY A 171 6.96 5.21 7.28
CA GLY A 171 8.13 4.47 6.78
C GLY A 171 7.75 3.44 5.71
N PHE A 172 6.62 2.76 5.88
CA PHE A 172 6.08 1.83 4.87
C PHE A 172 5.80 2.54 3.55
N TYR A 173 5.12 3.69 3.58
CA TYR A 173 4.85 4.48 2.37
C TYR A 173 6.12 4.96 1.69
N ALA A 174 7.07 5.50 2.46
CA ALA A 174 8.34 5.97 1.92
C ALA A 174 9.08 4.87 1.16
N LYS A 175 9.10 3.64 1.71
CA LYS A 175 9.67 2.47 1.02
C LYS A 175 8.85 2.08 -0.20
N LEU A 176 7.52 2.06 -0.09
CA LEU A 176 6.65 1.61 -1.18
C LEU A 176 6.76 2.52 -2.41
N ILE A 177 6.85 3.84 -2.20
CA ILE A 177 7.01 4.84 -3.25
C ILE A 177 8.29 4.62 -4.05
N GLN A 178 9.39 4.21 -3.41
CA GLN A 178 10.65 3.89 -4.09
C GLN A 178 10.52 2.73 -5.09
N TYR A 179 9.53 1.86 -4.91
CA TYR A 179 9.30 0.71 -5.79
C TYR A 179 8.22 0.96 -6.85
N LEU A 180 7.50 2.08 -6.80
CA LEU A 180 6.50 2.43 -7.81
C LEU A 180 7.05 2.53 -9.24
N PRO A 181 8.27 3.00 -9.51
CA PRO A 181 8.81 3.01 -10.88
C PRO A 181 8.85 1.64 -11.56
N TYR A 182 8.77 0.52 -10.82
CA TYR A 182 8.69 -0.82 -11.40
C TYR A 182 7.26 -1.24 -11.80
N THR A 183 6.25 -0.50 -11.36
CA THR A 183 4.83 -0.81 -11.58
C THR A 183 4.11 0.21 -12.47
N LEU A 184 4.76 1.32 -12.83
CA LEU A 184 4.28 2.30 -13.83
C LEU A 184 4.74 1.92 -15.25
#